data_AF-C0KRR2-F1
#
_entry.id   AF-C0KRR2-F1
#
_cell.length_a   1.000
_cell.length_b   1.000
_cell.length_c   1.000
_cell.angle_alpha   90.00
_cell.angle_beta   90.00
_cell.angle_gamma   90.00
#
_symmetry.space_group_name_H-M   'P 1'
#
loop_
_entity.id
_entity.type
_entity.pdbx_description
1 polymer ?
#
loop_
_entity_poly.entity_id
_entity_poly.type
_entity_poly.pdbx_seq_one_letter_code
_entity_poly.pdbx_strand_id
1 'polypeptide(L)' 'TEDPLALWLKNAAKEGTKAAHGPVFPRIGYIETLEAAKNHPHYAAPLGKYQGRGVASGFWFNAG' A
#
# COMPACT_ATOMS: atom_id res chain seq x y z
N THR A 1 -1.26 8.12 -16.63
CA THR A 1 -1.90 7.59 -15.41
C THR A 1 -0.87 7.63 -14.30
N GLU A 2 -1.26 8.03 -13.09
CA GLU A 2 -0.35 8.07 -11.94
C GLU A 2 0.00 6.64 -11.49
N ASP A 3 1.23 6.42 -11.01
CA ASP A 3 1.67 5.14 -10.43
C ASP A 3 0.83 4.80 -9.20
N PRO A 4 0.21 3.59 -9.10
CA PRO A 4 -0.71 3.29 -8.02
C PRO A 4 -0.04 3.33 -6.63
N LEU A 5 1.21 2.87 -6.50
CA LEU A 5 1.93 2.93 -5.22
C LEU A 5 2.31 4.36 -4.83
N ALA A 6 2.65 5.24 -5.78
CA ALA A 6 2.85 6.66 -5.52
C ALA A 6 1.57 7.35 -5.02
N LEU A 7 0.42 7.05 -5.64
CA LEU A 7 -0.87 7.55 -5.20
C LEU A 7 -1.19 7.09 -3.78
N TRP A 8 -0.89 5.83 -3.45
CA TRP A 8 -1.12 5.29 -2.11
C TRP A 8 -0.18 5.87 -1.07
N LEU A 9 1.11 6.06 -1.37
CA LEU A 9 2.08 6.70 -0.49
C LEU A 9 1.64 8.12 -0.08
N LYS A 10 1.08 8.88 -1.03
CA LYS A 10 0.55 10.23 -0.76
C LYS A 10 -0.61 10.22 0.25
N ASN A 11 -1.37 9.13 0.32
CA ASN A 11 -2.57 9.00 1.16
C ASN A 11 -2.41 7.98 2.29
N ALA A 12 -1.20 7.48 2.52
CA ALA A 12 -0.98 6.33 3.38
C ALA A 12 -1.35 6.65 4.85
N ALA A 13 -2.12 5.76 5.46
CA ALA A 13 -2.29 5.75 6.90
C ALA A 13 -0.94 5.53 7.59
N LYS A 14 -0.72 6.26 8.67
CA LYS A 14 0.49 6.22 9.50
C LYS A 14 0.08 6.23 10.97
N GLU A 15 1.06 6.11 11.86
CA GLU A 15 0.81 6.25 13.28
C GLU A 15 0.04 7.55 13.58
N GLY A 16 -1.04 7.44 14.35
CA GLY A 16 -1.93 8.55 14.67
C GLY A 16 -3.03 8.82 13.63
N THR A 17 -3.09 8.11 12.50
CA THR A 17 -4.21 8.23 11.56
C THR A 17 -5.52 7.81 12.23
N LYS A 18 -6.51 8.70 12.22
CA LYS A 18 -7.88 8.39 12.64
C LYS A 18 -8.62 7.67 11.51
N ALA A 19 -8.94 6.40 11.74
CA ALA A 19 -9.69 5.61 10.78
C ALA A 19 -11.14 6.11 10.68
N ALA A 20 -11.74 5.95 9.49
CA ALA A 20 -13.14 6.35 9.26
C ALA A 20 -14.13 5.64 10.19
N HIS A 21 -13.78 4.43 10.66
CA HIS A 21 -14.59 3.64 11.58
C HIS A 21 -14.33 3.95 13.07
N GLY A 22 -13.49 4.94 13.40
CA GLY A 22 -13.32 5.47 14.76
C GLY A 22 -11.92 5.37 15.36
N PRO A 23 -11.27 4.18 15.38
CA PRO A 23 -9.98 3.98 16.02
C PRO A 23 -8.89 4.90 15.47
N VAL A 24 -7.98 5.32 16.35
CA VAL A 24 -6.71 5.93 15.95
C VAL A 24 -5.70 4.80 15.86
N PHE A 25 -5.05 4.66 14.70
CA PHE A 25 -4.06 3.61 14.54
C PHE A 25 -2.83 3.89 15.43
N PRO A 26 -2.39 2.90 16.23
CA PRO A 26 -1.07 2.94 16.87
C PRO A 26 0.00 2.78 15.77
N ARG A 27 1.21 2.37 16.13
CA ARG A 27 2.24 2.04 15.14
C ARG A 27 1.68 1.06 14.08
N ILE A 28 1.76 1.45 12.80
CA ILE A 28 1.26 0.71 11.64
C ILE A 28 2.32 0.74 10.52
N GLY A 29 2.51 -0.38 9.83
CA GLY A 29 3.58 -0.55 8.83
C GLY A 29 3.19 -0.25 7.38
N TYR A 30 2.12 0.51 7.12
CA TYR A 30 1.59 0.63 5.76
C TYR A 30 2.58 1.33 4.81
N ILE A 31 3.19 2.44 5.23
CA ILE A 31 4.19 3.15 4.42
C ILE A 31 5.37 2.23 4.09
N GLU A 32 5.87 1.50 5.08
CA GLU A 32 6.99 0.58 4.93
C GLU A 32 6.67 -0.54 3.94
N THR A 33 5.44 -1.07 3.95
CA THR A 33 5.01 -2.09 2.97
C THR A 33 4.92 -1.52 1.55
N LEU A 34 4.47 -0.27 1.39
CA LEU A 34 4.41 0.40 0.09
C LEU A 34 5.80 0.67 -0.47
N GLU A 35 6.71 1.18 0.35
CA GLU A 35 8.12 1.40 -0.03
C GLU A 35 8.80 0.07 -0.37
N ALA A 36 8.60 -0.98 0.42
CA ALA A 36 9.13 -2.30 0.13
C ALA A 36 8.59 -2.84 -1.21
N ALA A 37 7.29 -2.71 -1.47
CA ALA A 37 6.67 -3.14 -2.73
C ALA A 37 7.21 -2.34 -3.93
N LYS A 38 7.33 -1.01 -3.80
CA LYS A 38 7.82 -0.12 -4.85
C LYS A 38 9.28 -0.37 -5.22
N ASN A 39 10.11 -0.67 -4.21
CA ASN A 39 11.54 -0.94 -4.38
C ASN A 39 11.84 -2.41 -4.72
N HIS A 40 10.84 -3.29 -4.72
CA HIS A 40 11.04 -4.70 -5.04
C HIS A 40 11.36 -4.88 -6.54
N PRO A 41 12.34 -5.72 -6.93
CA PRO A 41 12.72 -5.91 -8.35
C PRO A 41 11.55 -6.31 -9.26
N HIS A 42 10.60 -7.07 -8.72
CA HIS A 42 9.37 -7.43 -9.44
C HIS A 42 8.56 -6.21 -9.90
N TYR A 43 8.59 -5.09 -9.18
CA TYR A 43 7.78 -3.91 -9.51
C TYR A 43 8.26 -3.17 -10.76
N ALA A 44 9.56 -3.25 -11.06
CA ALA A 44 10.20 -2.65 -12.23
C ALA A 44 10.53 -3.66 -13.35
N ALA A 45 10.32 -4.96 -13.12
CA ALA A 45 10.61 -5.98 -14.11
C ALA A 45 9.83 -5.73 -15.43
N PRO A 46 10.45 -5.96 -16.61
CA PRO A 46 9.77 -5.77 -17.88
C PRO A 46 8.57 -6.72 -18.01
N LEU A 47 7.50 -6.25 -18.65
CA LEU A 47 6.31 -7.05 -18.94
C LEU A 47 6.38 -7.58 -20.38
N GLY A 48 6.01 -8.84 -20.57
CA GLY A 48 5.85 -9.45 -21.88
C GLY A 48 4.56 -9.03 -22.58
N LYS A 49 4.38 -9.52 -23.81
CA LYS A 49 3.15 -9.30 -24.58
C LYS A 49 1.95 -9.87 -23.81
N TYR A 50 0.93 -9.04 -23.60
CA TYR A 50 -0.30 -9.36 -22.86
C TYR A 50 -0.14 -9.60 -21.34
N GLN A 51 0.97 -9.15 -20.74
CA GLN A 51 1.12 -9.18 -19.28
C GLN A 51 0.75 -7.84 -18.64
N GLY A 52 0.13 -7.91 -17.46
CA GLY A 52 -0.14 -6.76 -16.59
C GLY A 52 0.47 -6.97 -15.22
N ARG A 53 0.62 -5.88 -14.47
CA ARG A 53 1.05 -5.89 -13.06
C ARG A 53 -0.04 -5.24 -12.22
N GLY A 54 -0.64 -6.02 -11.34
CA GLY A 54 -1.59 -5.53 -10.34
C GLY A 54 -0.91 -5.33 -8.99
N VAL A 55 -1.47 -4.44 -8.18
CA VAL A 55 -1.11 -4.24 -6.77
C VAL A 55 -2.39 -4.20 -5.93
N ALA A 56 -2.30 -4.66 -4.69
CA ALA A 56 -3.39 -4.61 -3.71
C ALA A 56 -2.80 -4.47 -2.30
N SER A 57 -3.55 -3.81 -1.41
CA SER A 57 -3.24 -3.72 0.02
C SER A 57 -4.48 -4.08 0.82
N GLY A 58 -4.30 -4.84 1.90
CA GLY A 58 -5.38 -5.19 2.82
C GLY A 58 -5.02 -4.81 4.25
N PHE A 59 -6.03 -4.46 5.04
CA PHE A 59 -5.90 -4.21 6.47
C PHE A 59 -6.98 -5.00 7.20
N TRP A 60 -6.60 -5.67 8.28
CA TRP A 60 -7.51 -6.44 9.12
C TRP A 60 -7.17 -6.23 10.58
N PHE A 61 -8.16 -5.81 11.36
CA PHE A 61 -8.03 -5.49 12.79
C PHE A 61 -8.60 -6.59 13.70
N ASN A 62 -8.98 -7.75 13.13
CA ASN A 62 -9.54 -8.89 13.86
C ASN A 62 -10.75 -8.55 14.76
N ALA A 63 -11.61 -7.61 14.35
CA ALA A 63 -12.92 -7.49 15.00
C ALA A 63 -13.87 -8.50 14.36
N GLY A 64 -14.34 -9.45 15.17
CA GLY A 64 -15.47 -10.30 14.85
C GLY A 64 -16.79 -9.53 14.87
#